data_AF-A0A097EMQ4-F1
#
_entry.id   AF-A0A097EMQ4-F1
#
_cell.length_a   1.000
_cell.length_b   1.000
_cell.length_c   1.000
_cell.angle_alpha   90.00
_cell.angle_beta   90.00
_cell.angle_gamma   90.00
#
_symmetry.space_group_name_H-M   'P 1'
#
loop_
_entity.id
_entity.type
_entity.pdbx_description
1 polymer ?
#
loop_
_entity_poly.entity_id
_entity_poly.type
_entity_poly.pdbx_seq_one_letter_code
_entity_poly.pdbx_strand_id
1 'polypeptide(L)'
;MKLTKTLLVAPLVAGALIGSAFAANDSKDDVSYSVGYTMGQTLKNQMDQSNISTDNSEMINGLKDGINEKKSKLTDEQMQNSMMEFQKQAMAAQKK
;
A
#
# COMPACT_ATOMS: atom_id res chain seq x y z
N MET A 1 -7.92 19.60 61.50
CA MET A 1 -9.12 20.20 60.86
C MET A 1 -8.65 21.37 60.00
N LYS A 2 -8.83 21.26 58.66
CA LYS A 2 -9.04 22.30 57.61
C LYS A 2 -8.17 23.58 57.69
N LEU A 3 -7.44 24.00 56.64
CA LEU A 3 -7.96 24.71 55.45
C LEU A 3 -6.83 24.75 54.38
N THR A 4 -6.92 24.00 53.27
CA THR A 4 -7.39 24.46 51.95
C THR A 4 -6.83 25.81 51.47
N LYS A 5 -5.76 25.77 50.65
CA LYS A 5 -5.40 26.79 49.66
C LYS A 5 -5.52 26.13 48.28
N THR A 6 -6.70 26.15 47.67
CA THR A 6 -7.07 27.00 46.53
C THR A 6 -5.90 27.34 45.61
N LEU A 7 -5.71 26.52 44.57
CA LEU A 7 -5.28 27.01 43.26
C LEU A 7 -6.18 26.36 42.21
N LEU A 8 -7.27 27.07 41.90
CA LEU A 8 -8.05 26.87 40.69
C LEU A 8 -7.21 27.37 39.51
N VAL A 9 -6.86 26.47 38.59
CA VAL A 9 -6.48 26.85 37.23
C VAL A 9 -7.42 26.15 36.28
N ALA A 10 -8.03 26.99 35.44
CA ALA A 10 -9.25 26.82 34.67
C ALA A 10 -9.24 25.67 33.65
N PRO A 11 -10.43 25.10 33.34
CA PRO A 11 -10.59 24.22 32.19
C PRO A 11 -10.59 25.07 30.92
N LEU A 12 -9.58 24.89 30.06
CA LEU A 12 -9.60 25.42 28.70
C LEU A 12 -10.55 24.57 27.86
N VAL A 13 -11.82 24.97 27.83
CA VAL A 13 -12.78 24.58 26.80
C VAL A 13 -12.67 25.60 25.68
N ALA A 14 -12.11 25.23 24.52
CA ALA A 14 -12.47 25.80 23.22
C ALA A 14 -11.64 25.12 22.13
N GLY A 15 -12.32 24.31 21.31
CA GLY A 15 -11.71 23.68 20.15
C GLY A 15 -12.59 22.60 19.58
N ALA A 16 -13.86 22.94 19.29
CA ALA A 16 -14.70 22.13 18.44
C ALA A 16 -14.02 21.99 17.06
N LEU A 17 -13.36 20.86 16.84
CA LEU A 17 -13.09 20.33 15.50
C LEU A 17 -14.15 19.25 15.23
N ILE A 18 -15.42 19.64 15.27
CA ILE A 18 -16.51 18.90 14.65
C ILE A 18 -16.89 19.70 13.40
N GLY A 19 -16.68 19.10 12.23
CA GLY A 19 -16.86 19.73 10.92
C GLY A 19 -15.54 19.77 10.18
N SER A 20 -15.05 18.65 9.66
CA SER A 20 -15.64 18.08 8.46
C SER A 20 -15.39 16.58 8.47
N ALA A 21 -16.44 15.82 8.76
CA ALA A 21 -16.49 14.45 8.23
C ALA A 21 -16.40 14.63 6.72
N PHE A 22 -15.21 14.31 6.20
CA PHE A 22 -14.93 14.16 4.79
C PHE A 22 -16.17 13.59 4.11
N ALA A 23 -16.62 14.23 3.03
CA ALA A 23 -17.37 13.54 2.00
C ALA A 23 -16.41 12.45 1.43
N ALA A 24 -16.24 11.38 2.20
CA ALA A 24 -15.12 10.44 2.15
C ALA A 24 -15.33 9.32 1.14
N ASN A 25 -16.11 9.57 0.09
CA ASN A 25 -16.36 8.59 -0.96
C ASN A 25 -15.57 8.95 -2.22
N ASP A 26 -15.75 10.15 -2.77
CA ASP A 26 -15.05 10.57 -3.99
C ASP A 26 -13.52 10.69 -3.79
N SER A 27 -13.09 11.24 -2.65
CA SER A 27 -11.66 11.36 -2.35
C SER A 27 -10.97 10.00 -2.16
N LYS A 28 -11.70 8.97 -1.72
CA LYS A 28 -11.12 7.66 -1.49
C LYS A 28 -10.86 6.93 -2.81
N ASP A 29 -11.75 7.10 -3.78
CA ASP A 29 -11.61 6.50 -5.11
C ASP A 29 -10.44 7.13 -5.87
N ASP A 30 -10.31 8.46 -5.87
CA ASP A 30 -9.20 9.16 -6.51
C ASP A 30 -7.85 8.86 -5.85
N VAL A 31 -7.82 8.79 -4.51
CA VAL A 31 -6.61 8.41 -3.77
C VAL A 31 -6.23 6.96 -4.08
N SER A 32 -7.19 6.03 -4.08
CA SER A 32 -6.91 4.62 -4.37
C SER A 32 -6.42 4.42 -5.81
N TYR A 33 -7.02 5.14 -6.76
CA TYR A 33 -6.60 5.12 -8.16
C TYR A 33 -5.19 5.69 -8.34
N SER A 34 -4.89 6.84 -7.75
CA SER A 34 -3.56 7.47 -7.88
C SER A 34 -2.45 6.62 -7.26
N VAL A 35 -2.71 5.97 -6.13
CA VAL A 35 -1.77 5.00 -5.52
C VAL A 35 -1.53 3.81 -6.46
N GLY A 36 -2.61 3.18 -6.95
CA GLY A 36 -2.52 2.05 -7.86
C GLY A 36 -1.81 2.40 -9.18
N TYR A 37 -2.10 3.57 -9.74
CA TYR A 37 -1.49 4.09 -10.96
C TYR A 37 0.02 4.32 -10.79
N THR A 38 0.42 4.98 -9.69
CA THR A 38 1.84 5.25 -9.39
C THR A 38 2.61 3.95 -9.17
N MET A 39 2.01 2.98 -8.46
CA MET A 39 2.62 1.68 -8.24
C MET A 39 2.78 0.91 -9.55
N GLY A 40 1.76 0.94 -10.42
CA GLY A 40 1.80 0.33 -11.76
C GLY A 40 2.88 0.94 -12.66
N GLN A 41 3.02 2.27 -12.69
CA GLN A 41 4.11 2.93 -13.42
C GLN A 41 5.49 2.49 -12.91
N THR A 42 5.66 2.45 -11.59
CA THR A 42 6.94 2.05 -10.98
C THR A 42 7.30 0.61 -11.35
N LEU A 43 6.34 -0.31 -11.25
CA LEU A 43 6.51 -1.72 -11.62
C LEU A 43 6.86 -1.86 -13.11
N LYS A 44 6.15 -1.15 -13.99
CA LYS A 44 6.45 -1.17 -15.43
C LYS A 44 7.87 -0.69 -15.72
N ASN A 45 8.28 0.44 -15.13
CA ASN A 45 9.62 0.97 -15.33
C ASN A 45 10.71 -0.01 -14.85
N GLN A 46 10.51 -0.66 -13.71
CA GLN A 46 11.44 -1.67 -13.19
C GLN A 46 11.54 -2.89 -14.11
N MET A 47 10.41 -3.35 -14.66
CA MET A 47 10.38 -4.49 -15.59
C MET A 47 11.02 -4.14 -16.93
N ASP A 48 10.75 -2.95 -17.47
CA ASP A 48 11.37 -2.46 -18.71
C ASP A 48 12.89 -2.32 -18.55
N GLN A 49 13.36 -1.79 -17.41
CA GLN A 49 14.78 -1.68 -17.09
C GLN A 49 15.46 -3.03 -16.92
N SER A 50 14.75 -4.00 -16.35
CA SER A 50 15.29 -5.35 -16.10
C SER A 50 15.02 -6.30 -17.27
N ASN A 51 14.45 -5.82 -18.38
CA ASN A 51 14.08 -6.63 -19.55
C ASN A 51 13.33 -7.93 -19.19
N ILE A 52 12.55 -7.90 -18.10
CA ILE A 52 11.81 -9.06 -17.59
C ILE A 52 10.44 -9.04 -18.24
N SER A 53 10.14 -10.10 -18.99
CA SER A 53 8.81 -10.30 -19.58
C SER A 53 7.89 -10.97 -18.56
N THR A 54 6.90 -10.25 -18.06
CA THR A 54 5.83 -10.82 -17.24
C THR A 54 4.48 -10.60 -17.90
N ASP A 55 3.49 -11.41 -17.51
CA ASP A 55 2.10 -11.18 -17.89
C ASP A 55 1.48 -10.15 -16.93
N ASN A 56 1.26 -8.92 -17.44
CA ASN A 56 0.65 -7.83 -16.67
C ASN A 56 -0.71 -8.20 -16.08
N SER A 57 -1.49 -9.05 -16.76
CA SER A 57 -2.81 -9.46 -16.29
C SER A 57 -2.71 -10.38 -15.07
N GLU A 58 -1.78 -11.34 -15.08
CA GLU A 58 -1.53 -12.21 -13.92
C GLU A 58 -0.88 -11.46 -12.77
N MET A 59 -0.01 -10.49 -13.04
CA MET A 59 0.54 -9.61 -11.99
C MET A 59 -0.58 -8.81 -11.30
N ILE A 60 -1.49 -8.21 -12.06
CA ILE A 60 -2.64 -7.47 -11.51
C ILE A 60 -3.55 -8.41 -10.72
N ASN A 61 -3.78 -9.63 -11.21
CA ASN A 61 -4.57 -10.64 -10.50
C ASN A 61 -3.90 -11.02 -9.17
N GLY A 62 -2.59 -11.30 -9.18
CA GLY A 62 -1.83 -11.60 -7.96
C GLY A 62 -1.86 -10.46 -6.94
N LEU A 63 -1.72 -9.21 -7.40
CA LEU A 63 -1.84 -8.02 -6.55
C LEU A 63 -3.24 -7.89 -5.95
N LYS A 64 -4.29 -8.06 -6.76
CA LYS A 64 -5.69 -8.03 -6.30
C LYS A 64 -5.98 -9.16 -5.32
N ASP A 65 -5.52 -10.37 -5.59
CA ASP A 65 -5.74 -11.52 -4.73
C ASP A 65 -5.05 -11.34 -3.38
N GLY A 66 -3.82 -10.80 -3.36
CA GLY A 66 -3.11 -10.43 -2.14
C GLY A 66 -3.80 -9.34 -1.32
N ILE A 67 -4.28 -8.26 -1.97
CA ILE A 67 -5.01 -7.17 -1.29
C ILE A 67 -6.34 -7.66 -0.70
N ASN A 68 -7.02 -8.57 -1.39
CA ASN A 68 -8.30 -9.12 -0.94
C ASN A 68 -8.15 -10.32 0.00
N GLU A 69 -6.93 -10.64 0.44
CA GLU A 69 -6.61 -11.79 1.30
C GLU A 69 -7.15 -13.12 0.74
N LYS A 70 -7.20 -13.24 -0.59
CA LYS A 70 -7.63 -14.47 -1.25
C LYS A 70 -6.51 -15.50 -1.20
N LYS A 71 -6.91 -16.76 -1.17
CA LYS A 71 -5.98 -17.88 -1.31
C LYS A 71 -5.25 -17.75 -2.65
N SER A 72 -3.92 -17.78 -2.60
CA SER A 72 -3.07 -17.75 -3.79
C SER A 72 -3.43 -18.88 -4.75
N LYS A 73 -3.37 -18.58 -6.06
CA LYS A 73 -3.48 -19.60 -7.13
C LYS A 73 -2.28 -20.57 -7.12
N LEU A 74 -1.16 -20.16 -6.53
CA LEU A 74 0.08 -20.91 -6.46
C LEU A 74 0.27 -21.48 -5.05
N THR A 75 0.87 -22.67 -4.95
CA THR A 75 1.39 -23.18 -3.67
C THR A 75 2.61 -22.36 -3.23
N ASP A 76 2.97 -22.44 -1.95
CA ASP A 76 4.14 -21.75 -1.42
C ASP A 76 5.43 -22.15 -2.16
N GLU A 77 5.58 -23.44 -2.48
CA GLU A 77 6.70 -23.96 -3.27
C GLU A 77 6.71 -23.41 -4.70
N GLN A 78 5.54 -23.32 -5.35
CA GLN A 78 5.44 -22.72 -6.69
C GLN A 78 5.78 -21.23 -6.67
N MET A 79 5.36 -20.50 -5.64
CA MET A 79 5.72 -19.10 -5.47
C MET A 79 7.23 -18.94 -5.25
N GLN A 80 7.83 -19.74 -4.37
CA GLN A 80 9.28 -19.71 -4.13
C GLN A 80 10.08 -20.00 -5.41
N ASN A 81 9.72 -21.07 -6.13
CA ASN A 81 10.38 -21.43 -7.38
C ASN A 81 10.24 -20.32 -8.44
N SER A 82 9.05 -19.74 -8.57
CA SER A 82 8.81 -18.62 -9.50
C SER A 82 9.62 -17.38 -9.14
N MET A 83 9.76 -17.06 -7.84
CA MET A 83 10.54 -15.93 -7.37
C MET A 83 12.05 -16.14 -7.54
N MET A 84 12.56 -17.37 -7.41
CA MET A 84 13.96 -17.68 -7.71
C MET A 84 14.26 -17.48 -9.19
N GLU A 85 13.37 -17.94 -10.08
CA GLU A 85 13.53 -17.77 -11.52
C GLU A 85 13.44 -16.29 -11.92
N PHE A 86 12.52 -15.54 -11.34
CA PHE A 86 12.44 -14.08 -11.52
C PHE A 86 13.75 -13.37 -11.13
N GLN A 87 14.32 -13.69 -9.96
CA GLN A 87 15.60 -13.12 -9.51
C GLN A 87 16.74 -13.47 -10.46
N LYS A 88 16.79 -14.70 -10.95
CA LYS A 88 17.80 -15.14 -11.91
C LYS A 88 17.72 -14.36 -13.22
N GLN A 89 16.50 -14.14 -13.73
CA GLN A 89 16.28 -13.34 -14.93
C GLN A 89 16.66 -11.86 -14.71
N ALA A 90 16.28 -11.28 -13.57
CA ALA A 90 16.66 -9.92 -13.21
C ALA A 90 18.19 -9.73 -13.16
N MET A 91 18.90 -10.67 -12.53
CA MET A 91 20.37 -10.66 -12.48
C MET A 91 21.02 -10.83 -13.86
N ALA A 92 20.44 -11.66 -14.72
CA ALA A 92 20.94 -11.86 -16.07
C ALA A 92 20.78 -10.59 -16.93
N ALA A 93 19.69 -9.84 -16.73
CA ALA A 93 19.45 -8.59 -17.42
C ALA A 93 20.36 -7.44 -16.97
N GLN A 94 20.73 -7.39 -15.68
CA GLN A 94 21.69 -6.39 -15.16
C GLN A 94 23.13 -6.62 -15.62
N LYS A 95 23.48 -7.83 -16.09
CA LYS A 95 24.84 -8.20 -16.53
C LYS A 95 25.08 -7.98 -18.03
N LYS A 96 24.08 -7.49 -18.77
CA LYS A 96 24.19 -7.11 -20.19
C LYS A 96 24.24 -5.60 -20.32
#